data_AF-A0A7W7U7D2-F1
#
_entry.id   AF-A0A7W7U7D2-F1
#
_cell.length_a   1.000
_cell.length_b   1.000
_cell.length_c   1.000
_cell.angle_alpha   90.00
_cell.angle_beta   90.00
_cell.angle_gamma   90.00
#
_symmetry.space_group_name_H-M   'P 1'
#
loop_
_entity.id
_entity.type
_entity.pdbx_description
1 polymer ?
#
loop_
_entity_poly.entity_id
_entity_poly.type
_entity_poly.pdbx_seq_one_letter_code
_entity_poly.pdbx_strand_id
1 'polypeptide(L)' 'MESFEPVTADYPSAPRLPLLTLAEAREAVRHLFLLEQLDLSPRGAAAGQLASELARRLPAD' A
#
# COMPACT_ATOMS: atom_id res chain seq x y z
N MET A 1 -34.46 -14.51 -13.89
CA MET A 1 -33.90 -13.45 -14.75
C MET A 1 -33.26 -12.46 -13.79
N GLU A 2 -31.94 -12.53 -13.62
CA GLU A 2 -31.24 -11.64 -12.70
C GLU A 2 -31.28 -10.21 -13.26
N SER A 3 -31.88 -9.30 -12.49
CA SER A 3 -31.91 -7.88 -12.81
C SER A 3 -30.57 -7.26 -12.43
N PHE A 4 -29.80 -6.82 -13.42
CA PHE A 4 -28.63 -5.98 -13.18
C PHE A 4 -29.12 -4.55 -12.89
N GLU A 5 -29.26 -4.22 -11.61
CA GLU A 5 -29.40 -2.81 -11.23
C GLU A 5 -28.11 -2.07 -11.59
N PRO A 6 -28.20 -0.91 -12.27
CA PRO A 6 -27.02 -0.12 -12.58
C PRO A 6 -26.38 0.37 -11.29
N VAL A 7 -25.05 0.23 -11.17
CA VAL A 7 -24.31 0.77 -10.03
C VAL A 7 -24.40 2.31 -10.06
N THR A 8 -25.27 2.88 -9.24
CA THR A 8 -25.49 4.34 -9.11
C THR A 8 -24.52 4.98 -8.12
N ALA A 9 -23.23 4.67 -8.22
CA ALA A 9 -22.21 5.28 -7.39
C ALA A 9 -21.55 6.44 -8.14
N ASP A 10 -21.62 7.64 -7.57
CA ASP A 10 -20.88 8.79 -8.08
C ASP A 10 -19.38 8.61 -7.79
N TYR A 11 -18.54 8.80 -8.81
CA TYR A 11 -17.10 8.84 -8.60
C TYR A 11 -16.72 10.12 -7.84
N PRO A 12 -15.75 10.04 -6.90
CA PRO A 12 -15.23 11.24 -6.26
C PRO A 12 -14.76 12.25 -7.30
N SER A 13 -15.18 13.51 -7.16
CA SER A 13 -14.77 14.61 -8.04
C SER A 13 -13.35 15.11 -7.75
N ALA A 14 -12.75 14.67 -6.64
CA ALA A 14 -11.38 14.99 -6.29
C ALA A 14 -10.38 14.38 -7.29
N PRO A 15 -9.25 15.07 -7.57
CA PRO A 15 -8.18 14.50 -8.39
C PRO A 15 -7.75 13.14 -7.84
N ARG A 16 -7.74 12.12 -8.70
CA ARG A 16 -7.23 10.81 -8.33
C ARG A 16 -5.72 10.94 -8.10
N LEU A 17 -5.24 10.44 -6.96
CA LEU A 17 -3.81 10.27 -6.77
C LEU A 17 -3.28 9.23 -7.77
N PRO A 18 -2.05 9.40 -8.27
CA PRO A 18 -1.44 8.39 -9.13
C PRO A 18 -1.38 7.06 -8.41
N LEU A 19 -1.70 5.98 -9.13
CA LEU A 19 -1.54 4.62 -8.61
C LEU A 19 -0.04 4.34 -8.43
N LEU A 20 0.31 3.79 -7.27
CA LEU A 20 1.66 3.30 -7.00
C LEU A 20 2.00 2.17 -8.00
N THR A 21 3.10 2.32 -8.70
CA THR A 21 3.67 1.25 -9.51
C THR A 21 4.21 0.14 -8.61
N LEU A 22 4.36 -1.07 -9.16
CA LEU A 22 4.96 -2.18 -8.43
C LEU A 22 6.40 -1.86 -7.98
N ALA A 23 7.16 -1.15 -8.81
CA ALA A 23 8.53 -0.73 -8.49
C ALA A 23 8.56 0.23 -7.30
N GLU A 24 7.69 1.24 -7.30
CA GLU A 24 7.55 2.19 -6.19
C GLU A 24 7.06 1.49 -4.91
N ALA A 25 6.15 0.52 -5.01
CA ALA A 25 5.67 -0.23 -3.86
C ALA A 25 6.80 -1.06 -3.21
N ARG A 26 7.65 -1.70 -4.03
CA ARG A 26 8.84 -2.41 -3.55
C ARG A 26 9.84 -1.46 -2.91
N GLU A 27 10.03 -0.29 -3.48
CA GLU A 27 10.90 0.75 -2.92
C GLU A 27 10.38 1.25 -1.56
N ALA A 28 9.08 1.49 -1.44
CA ALA A 28 8.47 1.89 -0.16
C ALA A 28 8.69 0.84 0.94
N VAL A 29 8.56 -0.45 0.60
CA VAL A 29 8.87 -1.55 1.53
C VAL A 29 10.34 -1.51 1.99
N ARG A 30 11.29 -1.28 1.07
CA ARG A 30 12.71 -1.12 1.44
C ARG A 30 12.93 0.03 2.41
N HIS A 31 12.30 1.18 2.16
CA HIS A 31 12.41 2.35 3.03
C HIS A 31 11.84 2.10 4.42
N LEU A 32 10.75 1.33 4.53
CA LEU A 32 10.17 0.97 5.83
C LEU A 32 11.09 0.04 6.64
N PHE A 33 11.73 -0.93 6.01
CA PHE A 33 12.76 -1.75 6.67
C PHE A 33 14.01 -0.95 7.05
N LEU A 34 14.38 0.07 6.25
CA LEU A 34 15.45 0.98 6.63
C LEU A 34 15.06 1.82 7.84
N LEU A 35 13.82 2.31 7.88
CA LEU A 35 13.30 3.08 9.02
C LEU A 35 13.30 2.25 10.31
N GLU A 36 12.96 0.97 10.25
CA GLU A 36 13.08 0.05 11.39
C GLU A 36 14.50 -0.01 11.95
N GLN A 37 15.53 0.00 11.09
CA GLN A 37 16.93 -0.06 11.50
C GLN A 37 17.44 1.28 12.06
N LEU A 38 16.92 2.40 11.57
CA LEU A 38 17.37 3.73 11.94
C LEU A 38 16.62 4.30 13.16
N ASP A 39 15.36 3.90 13.37
CA ASP A 39 14.51 4.39 14.46
C ASP A 39 14.27 3.29 15.49
N LEU A 40 15.01 3.33 16.60
CA LEU A 40 14.89 2.35 17.70
C LEU A 40 13.65 2.58 18.58
N SER A 41 12.81 3.57 18.26
CA SER A 41 11.55 3.80 18.95
C SER A 41 10.46 2.79 18.48
N PRO A 42 9.30 2.74 19.17
CA PRO A 42 8.17 1.93 18.71
C PRO A 42 7.72 2.22 17.27
N ARG A 43 8.01 3.42 16.75
CA ARG A 43 7.70 3.79 15.37
C ARG A 43 8.50 2.97 14.36
N GLY A 44 9.80 2.75 14.60
CA GLY A 44 10.61 1.91 13.70
C GLY A 44 10.15 0.46 13.72
N ALA A 45 9.83 -0.09 14.90
CA ALA A 45 9.24 -1.43 15.00
C ALA A 45 7.91 -1.54 14.23
N ALA A 46 7.05 -0.52 14.31
CA ALA A 46 5.81 -0.48 13.53
C ALA A 46 6.07 -0.39 12.01
N ALA A 47 7.12 0.31 11.60
CA ALA A 47 7.53 0.37 10.19
C ALA A 47 7.97 -1.01 9.67
N GLY A 48 8.75 -1.77 10.43
CA GLY A 48 9.16 -3.14 10.08
C GLY A 48 7.98 -4.12 9.97
N GLN A 49 7.00 -4.01 10.89
CA GLN A 49 5.77 -4.79 10.83
C GLN A 49 4.96 -4.48 9.56
N LEU A 50 4.77 -3.18 9.26
CA LEU A 50 4.09 -2.75 8.04
C LEU A 50 4.83 -3.21 6.78
N ALA A 51 6.16 -3.08 6.75
CA ALA A 51 6.99 -3.56 5.63
C ALA A 51 6.77 -5.05 5.38
N SER A 52 6.77 -5.86 6.44
CA SER A 52 6.58 -7.30 6.39
C SER A 52 5.17 -7.71 5.93
N GLU A 53 4.15 -6.94 6.30
CA GLU A 53 2.79 -7.15 5.80
C GLU A 53 2.67 -6.81 4.31
N LEU A 54 3.21 -5.67 3.89
CA LEU A 54 3.18 -5.23 2.51
C LEU A 54 3.98 -6.18 1.60
N ALA A 55 5.18 -6.60 2.02
CA ALA A 55 6.03 -7.51 1.27
C ALA A 55 5.32 -8.82 0.92
N ARG A 56 4.51 -9.37 1.83
CA ARG A 56 3.72 -10.59 1.61
C ARG A 56 2.58 -10.43 0.62
N ARG A 57 2.13 -9.19 0.37
CA ARG A 57 1.04 -8.87 -0.58
C ARG A 57 1.54 -8.50 -1.96
N LEU A 58 2.82 -8.16 -2.10
CA LEU A 58 3.39 -7.82 -3.39
C LEU A 58 3.59 -9.10 -4.23
N PRO A 59 3.33 -9.04 -5.55
CA PRO A 59 3.67 -10.12 -6.46
C PRO A 59 5.16 -10.49 -6.34
N ALA A 60 5.42 -11.80 -6.29
CA ALA A 60 6.75 -12.32 -6.53
C ALA A 60 7.24 -11.88 -7.92
N ASP A 61 8.56 -11.77 -8.09
CA ASP A 61 9.17 -11.56 -9.41
C ASP A 61 8.91 -12.72 -10.37
#